data_AF-A0A959QIK0-F1
#
_entry.id   AF-A0A959QIK0-F1
#
_cell.length_a   1.000
_cell.length_b   1.000
_cell.length_c   1.000
_cell.angle_alpha   90.00
_cell.angle_beta   90.00
_cell.angle_gamma   90.00
#
_symmetry.space_group_name_H-M   'P 1'
#
loop_
_entity.id
_entity.type
_entity.pdbx_description
1 polymer ?
#
loop_
_entity_poly.entity_id
_entity_poly.type
_entity_poly.pdbx_seq_one_letter_code
_entity_poly.pdbx_strand_id
1 'polypeptide(L)'
;KLKRMLRFRILILLASVSVQGMTQTTKDSMMLLTKYIQLQAGHDASSSKRLALKSDIDPDWDRWSDRGYAFGFDPKVTPMYTMVDGILSTPYMIQVRGNEFEKNKKRWGYHVFEGFAQDDRSRITMLVNKHIELEKPVAELYYYGTVYNHSAPAYNWFRIGSDVRQHSFLFSRDQAIFYGSLKLSNALTLANIGQEDLLKEKPDGDDEKNYEADAKHVNFVELKNGGDGTLFYDKDRHMIVIKINGAWMKVNVEPLPDGVEYDF
;
A
#
# COMPACT_ATOMS: atom_id res chain seq x y z
N LYS A 1 -3.83 -72.02 -33.73
CA LYS A 1 -5.01 -71.17 -33.39
C LYS A 1 -4.99 -70.67 -31.93
N LEU A 2 -4.73 -71.54 -30.94
CA LEU A 2 -4.77 -71.19 -29.51
C LEU A 2 -3.81 -70.04 -29.07
N LYS A 3 -2.56 -70.02 -29.54
CA LYS A 3 -1.58 -68.95 -29.25
C LYS A 3 -1.99 -67.56 -29.76
N ARG A 4 -2.78 -67.49 -30.84
CA ARG A 4 -3.22 -66.22 -31.45
C ARG A 4 -4.39 -65.61 -30.66
N MET A 5 -5.28 -66.46 -30.12
CA MET A 5 -6.36 -66.04 -29.22
C MET A 5 -5.83 -65.55 -27.86
N LEU A 6 -4.80 -66.20 -27.31
CA LEU A 6 -4.21 -65.79 -26.04
C LEU A 6 -3.54 -64.40 -26.14
N ARG A 7 -2.80 -64.13 -27.23
CA ARG A 7 -2.21 -62.82 -27.49
C ARG A 7 -3.27 -61.72 -27.66
N PHE A 8 -4.39 -62.02 -28.32
CA PHE A 8 -5.48 -61.06 -28.51
C PHE A 8 -6.21 -60.73 -27.20
N ARG A 9 -6.42 -61.73 -26.34
CA ARG A 9 -7.01 -61.53 -25.01
C ARG A 9 -6.11 -60.73 -24.07
N ILE A 10 -4.80 -60.97 -24.10
CA ILE A 10 -3.83 -60.17 -23.32
C ILE A 10 -3.80 -58.72 -23.81
N LEU A 11 -3.88 -58.49 -25.12
CA LEU A 11 -3.91 -57.14 -25.68
C LEU A 11 -5.18 -56.36 -25.31
N ILE A 12 -6.34 -57.03 -25.31
CA ILE A 12 -7.60 -56.43 -24.86
C ILE A 12 -7.55 -56.13 -23.35
N LEU A 13 -7.01 -57.05 -22.54
CA LEU A 13 -6.88 -56.85 -21.09
C LEU A 13 -5.97 -55.65 -20.78
N LEU A 14 -4.81 -55.56 -21.44
CA LEU A 14 -3.88 -54.43 -21.32
C LEU A 14 -4.52 -53.12 -21.80
N ALA A 15 -5.28 -53.13 -22.89
CA ALA A 15 -6.03 -51.97 -23.37
C ALA A 15 -7.14 -51.53 -22.40
N SER A 16 -7.84 -52.48 -21.76
CA SER A 16 -8.85 -52.16 -20.75
C SER A 16 -8.26 -51.59 -19.46
N VAL A 17 -7.10 -52.10 -19.04
CA VAL A 17 -6.38 -51.60 -17.85
C VAL A 17 -5.80 -50.21 -18.08
N SER A 18 -5.28 -49.92 -19.28
CA SER A 18 -4.77 -48.59 -19.62
C SER A 18 -5.89 -47.55 -19.75
N VAL A 19 -7.06 -47.92 -20.31
CA VAL A 19 -8.24 -47.04 -20.35
C VAL A 19 -8.78 -46.77 -18.94
N GLN A 20 -8.87 -47.78 -18.07
CA GLN A 20 -9.30 -47.59 -16.68
C GLN A 20 -8.31 -46.70 -15.90
N GLY A 21 -7.00 -46.90 -16.05
CA GLY A 21 -5.97 -46.04 -15.46
C GLY A 21 -6.09 -44.58 -15.91
N MET A 22 -6.25 -44.33 -17.22
CA MET A 22 -6.46 -42.97 -17.76
C MET A 22 -7.76 -42.31 -17.26
N THR A 23 -8.83 -43.08 -17.10
CA THR A 23 -10.13 -42.58 -16.62
C THR A 23 -10.09 -42.26 -15.12
N GLN A 24 -9.30 -42.99 -14.35
CA GLN A 24 -9.15 -42.75 -12.91
C GLN A 24 -8.24 -41.55 -12.63
N THR A 25 -7.12 -41.42 -13.34
CA THR A 25 -6.25 -40.23 -13.26
C THR A 25 -6.98 -38.95 -13.65
N THR A 26 -7.87 -39.00 -14.65
CA THR A 26 -8.69 -37.83 -15.04
C THR A 26 -9.77 -37.47 -14.01
N LYS A 27 -10.40 -38.46 -13.37
CA LYS A 27 -11.36 -38.23 -12.27
C LYS A 27 -10.68 -37.64 -11.03
N ASP A 28 -9.52 -38.15 -10.64
CA ASP A 28 -8.77 -37.64 -9.48
C ASP A 28 -8.26 -36.21 -9.75
N SER A 29 -7.81 -35.93 -10.97
CA SER A 29 -7.42 -34.58 -11.40
C SER A 29 -8.61 -33.60 -11.41
N MET A 30 -9.81 -34.03 -11.85
CA MET A 30 -11.02 -33.21 -11.78
C MET A 30 -11.48 -32.98 -10.33
N MET A 31 -11.38 -33.98 -9.46
CA MET A 31 -11.67 -33.82 -8.03
C MET A 31 -10.72 -32.81 -7.37
N LEU A 32 -9.44 -32.84 -7.72
CA LEU A 32 -8.46 -31.84 -7.24
C LEU A 32 -8.78 -30.44 -7.76
N LEU A 33 -9.14 -30.29 -9.04
CA LEU A 33 -9.49 -28.99 -9.62
C LEU A 33 -10.74 -28.37 -8.97
N THR A 34 -11.77 -29.18 -8.71
CA THR A 34 -13.03 -28.72 -8.09
C THR A 34 -12.88 -28.28 -6.62
N LYS A 35 -11.80 -28.68 -5.94
CA LYS A 35 -11.48 -28.20 -4.59
C LYS A 35 -11.13 -26.70 -4.61
N TYR A 36 -10.31 -26.28 -5.57
CA TYR A 36 -9.74 -24.93 -5.63
C TYR A 36 -10.48 -23.99 -6.58
N ILE A 37 -11.17 -24.53 -7.59
CA ILE A 37 -11.93 -23.78 -8.59
C ILE A 37 -13.39 -24.21 -8.50
N GLN A 38 -14.23 -23.32 -7.98
CA GLN A 38 -15.65 -23.61 -7.73
C GLN A 38 -16.57 -22.65 -8.47
N LEU A 39 -17.50 -23.20 -9.26
CA LEU A 39 -18.64 -22.46 -9.78
C LEU A 39 -19.72 -22.40 -8.70
N GLN A 40 -19.97 -21.21 -8.17
CA GLN A 40 -21.01 -20.94 -7.19
C GLN A 40 -22.23 -20.33 -7.88
N ALA A 41 -23.44 -20.56 -7.35
CA ALA A 41 -24.62 -19.84 -7.81
C ALA A 41 -24.43 -18.33 -7.55
N GLY A 42 -24.73 -17.50 -8.55
CA GLY A 42 -24.67 -16.04 -8.39
C GLY A 42 -25.84 -15.52 -7.57
N HIS A 43 -27.01 -16.14 -7.72
CA HIS A 43 -28.24 -15.86 -6.98
C HIS A 43 -29.13 -17.12 -7.02
N ASP A 44 -29.87 -17.41 -5.95
CA ASP A 44 -30.65 -18.66 -5.83
C ASP A 44 -31.72 -18.81 -6.91
N ALA A 45 -32.28 -17.69 -7.39
CA ALA A 45 -33.27 -17.65 -8.48
C ALA A 45 -32.68 -17.48 -9.89
N SER A 46 -31.36 -17.54 -10.08
CA SER A 46 -30.71 -17.31 -11.38
C SER A 46 -29.86 -18.50 -11.81
N SER A 47 -29.78 -18.73 -13.12
CA SER A 47 -28.83 -19.67 -13.72
C SER A 47 -27.39 -19.12 -13.74
N SER A 48 -27.20 -17.83 -13.47
CA SER A 48 -25.90 -17.18 -13.43
C SER A 48 -25.00 -17.84 -12.37
N LYS A 49 -23.73 -18.05 -12.74
CA LYS A 49 -22.70 -18.59 -11.86
C LYS A 49 -21.60 -17.55 -11.65
N ARG A 50 -20.91 -17.66 -10.52
CA ARG A 50 -19.66 -16.96 -10.24
C ARG A 50 -18.55 -17.97 -9.99
N LEU A 51 -17.32 -17.62 -10.36
CA LEU A 51 -16.14 -18.42 -10.06
C LEU A 51 -15.57 -18.00 -8.70
N ALA A 52 -15.26 -18.98 -7.85
CA ALA A 52 -14.51 -18.77 -6.62
C ALA A 52 -13.20 -19.57 -6.70
N LEU A 53 -12.09 -18.86 -6.50
CA LEU A 53 -10.76 -19.43 -6.35
C LEU A 53 -10.45 -19.58 -4.86
N LYS A 54 -9.88 -20.71 -4.47
CA LYS A 54 -9.50 -21.03 -3.10
C LYS A 54 -8.07 -21.51 -3.05
N SER A 55 -7.44 -21.32 -1.89
CA SER A 55 -6.12 -21.85 -1.57
C SER A 55 -6.17 -22.49 -0.19
N ASP A 56 -5.31 -23.47 0.06
CA ASP A 56 -5.18 -24.10 1.36
C ASP A 56 -4.37 -23.21 2.32
N ILE A 57 -4.50 -23.49 3.62
CA ILE A 57 -3.59 -22.98 4.64
C ILE A 57 -2.56 -24.08 4.88
N ASP A 58 -1.28 -23.75 4.69
CA ASP A 58 -0.17 -24.66 4.89
C ASP A 58 0.92 -23.91 5.69
N PRO A 59 1.03 -24.14 7.01
CA PRO A 59 2.04 -23.49 7.85
C PRO A 59 3.48 -23.85 7.47
N ASP A 60 3.67 -24.96 6.76
CA ASP A 60 4.98 -25.49 6.37
C ASP A 60 5.34 -25.13 4.91
N TRP A 61 4.54 -24.28 4.25
CA TRP A 61 4.82 -23.79 2.89
C TRP A 61 6.19 -23.10 2.85
N ASP A 62 7.06 -23.58 1.96
CA ASP A 62 8.47 -23.16 1.84
C ASP A 62 8.62 -21.64 1.66
N ARG A 63 7.70 -21.00 0.93
CA ARG A 63 7.71 -19.55 0.72
C ARG A 63 7.46 -18.76 2.00
N TRP A 64 7.04 -19.35 3.12
CA TRP A 64 7.04 -18.64 4.40
C TRP A 64 8.44 -18.29 4.91
N SER A 65 9.51 -18.87 4.35
CA SER A 65 10.87 -18.36 4.60
C SER A 65 11.20 -17.10 3.79
N ASP A 66 10.49 -16.87 2.69
CA ASP A 66 10.70 -15.72 1.83
C ASP A 66 10.03 -14.49 2.44
N ARG A 67 10.81 -13.41 2.57
CA ARG A 67 10.39 -12.18 3.25
C ARG A 67 9.09 -11.59 2.72
N GLY A 68 8.93 -11.56 1.40
CA GLY A 68 7.76 -10.98 0.72
C GLY A 68 6.44 -11.65 1.10
N TYR A 69 6.49 -12.94 1.43
CA TYR A 69 5.34 -13.76 1.82
C TYR A 69 5.18 -13.87 3.34
N ALA A 70 6.27 -13.86 4.11
CA ALA A 70 6.23 -14.09 5.56
C ALA A 70 5.85 -12.85 6.38
N PHE A 71 6.40 -11.68 6.04
CA PHE A 71 6.37 -10.52 6.93
C PHE A 71 4.93 -10.06 7.16
N GLY A 72 4.43 -10.03 8.40
CA GLY A 72 3.07 -9.59 8.70
C GLY A 72 1.95 -10.56 8.34
N PHE A 73 2.25 -11.82 8.00
CA PHE A 73 1.24 -12.86 7.81
C PHE A 73 1.34 -13.91 8.92
N ASP A 74 0.23 -14.59 9.22
CA ASP A 74 0.19 -15.71 10.17
C ASP A 74 0.05 -17.03 9.37
N PRO A 75 1.13 -17.82 9.21
CA PRO A 75 1.13 -19.05 8.43
C PRO A 75 0.07 -20.08 8.89
N LYS A 76 -0.44 -19.97 10.13
CA LYS A 76 -1.44 -20.90 10.67
C LYS A 76 -2.86 -20.62 10.22
N VAL A 77 -3.13 -19.43 9.69
CA VAL A 77 -4.49 -19.00 9.30
C VAL A 77 -4.55 -18.32 7.93
N THR A 78 -3.42 -17.89 7.39
CA THR A 78 -3.33 -17.27 6.06
C THR A 78 -3.28 -18.35 4.97
N PRO A 79 -4.21 -18.35 4.00
CA PRO A 79 -4.10 -19.23 2.84
C PRO A 79 -2.85 -18.92 2.01
N MET A 80 -2.23 -19.94 1.41
CA MET A 80 -1.13 -19.74 0.47
C MET A 80 -1.56 -18.80 -0.67
N TYR A 81 -0.62 -18.03 -1.22
CA TYR A 81 -0.92 -17.10 -2.30
C TYR A 81 -1.32 -17.85 -3.56
N THR A 82 -2.33 -17.34 -4.26
CA THR A 82 -2.66 -17.79 -5.61
C THR A 82 -1.94 -16.90 -6.62
N MET A 83 -1.15 -17.53 -7.49
CA MET A 83 -0.43 -16.85 -8.56
C MET A 83 -1.29 -16.84 -9.83
N VAL A 84 -1.33 -15.69 -10.51
CA VAL A 84 -1.83 -15.58 -11.88
C VAL A 84 -0.61 -15.41 -12.78
N ASP A 85 -0.19 -16.48 -13.44
CA ASP A 85 0.94 -16.46 -14.38
C ASP A 85 0.46 -15.99 -15.75
N GLY A 86 0.19 -14.68 -15.85
CA GLY A 86 -0.33 -14.06 -17.05
C GLY A 86 -0.90 -12.66 -16.82
N ILE A 87 -1.49 -12.10 -17.86
CA ILE A 87 -2.10 -10.77 -17.80
C ILE A 87 -3.49 -10.88 -17.16
N LEU A 88 -3.71 -10.18 -16.05
CA LEU A 88 -5.04 -9.91 -15.52
C LEU A 88 -5.55 -8.59 -16.11
N SER A 89 -6.42 -8.67 -17.12
CA SER A 89 -7.06 -7.51 -17.74
C SER A 89 -8.57 -7.63 -17.67
N THR A 90 -9.24 -6.59 -17.18
CA THR A 90 -10.69 -6.53 -17.05
C THR A 90 -11.18 -5.10 -17.26
N PRO A 91 -12.29 -4.89 -17.99
CA PRO A 91 -12.93 -3.58 -18.09
C PRO A 91 -13.74 -3.22 -16.82
N TYR A 92 -13.84 -4.14 -15.86
CA TYR A 92 -14.59 -3.99 -14.62
C TYR A 92 -13.68 -3.79 -13.41
N MET A 93 -14.25 -3.22 -12.35
CA MET A 93 -13.55 -2.94 -11.09
C MET A 93 -13.00 -4.21 -10.42
N ILE A 94 -11.73 -4.17 -10.02
CA ILE A 94 -11.15 -5.12 -9.05
C ILE A 94 -11.40 -4.55 -7.64
N GLN A 95 -12.16 -5.27 -6.82
CA GLN A 95 -12.42 -4.88 -5.44
C GLN A 95 -11.46 -5.59 -4.49
N VAL A 96 -10.69 -4.81 -3.73
CA VAL A 96 -9.84 -5.34 -2.66
C VAL A 96 -10.38 -4.82 -1.32
N ARG A 97 -11.04 -5.68 -0.55
CA ARG A 97 -11.72 -5.29 0.70
C ARG A 97 -10.84 -5.56 1.90
N GLY A 98 -10.42 -4.52 2.61
CA GLY A 98 -9.74 -4.67 3.90
C GLY A 98 -10.76 -4.70 5.03
N ASN A 99 -10.70 -5.71 5.90
CA ASN A 99 -11.23 -5.60 7.24
C ASN A 99 -10.49 -6.57 8.19
N GLU A 100 -10.51 -6.25 9.48
CA GLU A 100 -9.85 -7.05 10.52
C GLU A 100 -10.62 -8.33 10.90
N PHE A 101 -11.90 -8.41 10.52
CA PHE A 101 -12.84 -9.45 10.96
C PHE A 101 -13.06 -10.57 9.93
N GLU A 102 -12.38 -10.53 8.78
CA GLU A 102 -12.53 -11.53 7.72
C GLU A 102 -11.84 -12.85 8.09
N LYS A 103 -12.50 -13.95 7.72
CA LYS A 103 -12.08 -15.33 8.04
C LYS A 103 -10.68 -15.70 7.51
N ASN A 104 -10.15 -14.92 6.57
CA ASN A 104 -8.82 -15.08 5.95
C ASN A 104 -8.04 -13.75 6.02
N LYS A 105 -7.86 -13.23 7.24
CA LYS A 105 -7.25 -11.93 7.57
C LYS A 105 -6.17 -11.47 6.58
N LYS A 106 -6.28 -10.22 6.13
CA LYS A 106 -5.16 -9.53 5.46
C LYS A 106 -4.07 -9.20 6.46
N ARG A 107 -2.83 -9.04 5.95
CA ARG A 107 -1.58 -8.69 6.66
C ARG A 107 -1.81 -7.95 7.98
N TRP A 108 -2.59 -6.86 7.97
CA TRP A 108 -3.13 -6.24 9.20
C TRP A 108 -4.53 -5.64 9.02
N GLY A 109 -5.40 -6.22 8.19
CA GLY A 109 -6.79 -5.74 8.01
C GLY A 109 -7.00 -4.42 7.23
N TYR A 110 -5.98 -3.55 7.12
CA TYR A 110 -6.07 -2.24 6.46
C TYR A 110 -5.46 -2.16 5.05
N HIS A 111 -4.69 -3.17 4.65
CA HIS A 111 -3.97 -3.17 3.37
C HIS A 111 -4.93 -3.43 2.20
N VAL A 112 -4.96 -2.53 1.20
CA VAL A 112 -5.79 -2.70 -0.01
C VAL A 112 -4.96 -2.91 -1.27
N PHE A 113 -3.70 -2.48 -1.29
CA PHE A 113 -2.80 -2.73 -2.42
C PHE A 113 -1.34 -2.73 -1.96
N GLU A 114 -0.56 -3.67 -2.48
CA GLU A 114 0.90 -3.70 -2.34
C GLU A 114 1.52 -4.03 -3.70
N GLY A 115 2.54 -3.26 -4.08
CA GLY A 115 3.35 -3.52 -5.28
C GLY A 115 4.82 -3.48 -4.92
N PHE A 116 5.58 -4.47 -5.37
CA PHE A 116 7.00 -4.59 -5.04
C PHE A 116 7.86 -4.15 -6.23
N ALA A 117 8.99 -3.52 -5.93
CA ALA A 117 9.99 -3.19 -6.94
C ALA A 117 10.60 -4.46 -7.54
N GLN A 118 11.25 -4.33 -8.70
CA GLN A 118 11.87 -5.45 -9.42
C GLN A 118 12.85 -6.27 -8.55
N ASP A 119 13.50 -5.62 -7.59
CA ASP A 119 14.47 -6.26 -6.68
C ASP A 119 13.86 -6.75 -5.36
N ASP A 120 12.54 -6.62 -5.19
CA ASP A 120 11.78 -6.95 -3.98
C ASP A 120 12.24 -6.22 -2.70
N ARG A 121 12.94 -5.08 -2.84
CA ARG A 121 13.48 -4.32 -1.70
C ARG A 121 12.66 -3.11 -1.31
N SER A 122 11.89 -2.57 -2.25
CA SER A 122 11.02 -1.41 -2.05
C SER A 122 9.60 -1.78 -2.40
N ARG A 123 8.62 -1.10 -1.79
CA ARG A 123 7.21 -1.47 -1.93
C ARG A 123 6.31 -0.26 -1.85
N ILE A 124 5.42 -0.11 -2.83
CA ILE A 124 4.28 0.80 -2.72
C ILE A 124 3.19 0.14 -1.89
N THR A 125 2.61 0.88 -0.95
CA THR A 125 1.57 0.37 -0.05
C THR A 125 0.42 1.36 0.03
N MET A 126 -0.79 0.84 -0.21
CA MET A 126 -2.02 1.58 0.01
C MET A 126 -2.80 0.97 1.17
N LEU A 127 -3.08 1.79 2.18
CA LEU A 127 -3.85 1.45 3.37
C LEU A 127 -5.13 2.27 3.42
N VAL A 128 -6.17 1.70 4.01
CA VAL A 128 -7.43 2.42 4.25
C VAL A 128 -7.86 2.17 5.70
N ASN A 129 -8.12 3.25 6.42
CA ASN A 129 -8.62 3.28 7.79
C ASN A 129 -7.67 2.67 8.83
N LYS A 130 -6.35 2.68 8.58
CA LYS A 130 -5.36 2.30 9.61
C LYS A 130 -5.35 3.32 10.76
N HIS A 131 -5.41 4.60 10.41
CA HIS A 131 -5.41 5.70 11.37
C HIS A 131 -6.67 6.57 11.24
N ILE A 132 -6.97 7.31 12.31
CA ILE A 132 -7.95 8.39 12.33
C ILE A 132 -7.18 9.67 12.64
N GLU A 133 -7.23 10.64 11.74
CA GLU A 133 -6.62 11.95 11.89
C GLU A 133 -7.68 13.03 11.66
N LEU A 134 -7.66 14.09 12.48
CA LEU A 134 -8.64 15.17 12.41
C LEU A 134 -10.09 14.63 12.36
N GLU A 135 -10.39 13.69 13.26
CA GLU A 135 -11.69 13.03 13.42
C GLU A 135 -12.15 12.17 12.23
N LYS A 136 -11.29 11.96 11.22
CA LYS A 136 -11.64 11.21 10.01
C LYS A 136 -10.66 10.05 9.77
N PRO A 137 -11.15 8.89 9.29
CA PRO A 137 -10.26 7.80 8.92
C PRO A 137 -9.43 8.17 7.68
N VAL A 138 -8.16 7.75 7.67
CA VAL A 138 -7.19 8.11 6.63
C VAL A 138 -7.02 6.97 5.63
N ALA A 139 -6.97 7.33 4.34
CA ALA A 139 -6.40 6.48 3.30
C ALA A 139 -4.97 6.93 3.05
N GLU A 140 -4.03 5.99 3.13
CA GLU A 140 -2.60 6.25 3.08
C GLU A 140 -2.01 5.62 1.84
N LEU A 141 -1.11 6.32 1.16
CA LEU A 141 -0.33 5.80 0.05
C LEU A 141 1.10 6.26 0.19
N TYR A 142 2.03 5.32 0.32
CA TYR A 142 3.45 5.63 0.45
C TYR A 142 4.31 4.62 -0.30
N TYR A 143 5.53 5.05 -0.66
CA TYR A 143 6.53 4.21 -1.29
C TYR A 143 7.67 3.93 -0.31
N TYR A 144 7.65 2.74 0.26
CA TYR A 144 8.62 2.29 1.25
C TYR A 144 9.91 1.83 0.57
N GLY A 145 11.04 2.25 1.12
CA GLY A 145 12.38 1.89 0.68
C GLY A 145 12.90 0.63 1.37
N THR A 146 14.23 0.54 1.44
CA THR A 146 14.92 -0.67 1.92
C THR A 146 15.20 -0.67 3.42
N VAL A 147 15.05 0.49 4.08
CA VAL A 147 15.20 0.65 5.52
C VAL A 147 13.86 0.37 6.18
N TYR A 148 13.82 -0.57 7.13
CA TYR A 148 12.57 -1.03 7.75
C TYR A 148 12.36 -0.41 9.13
N ASN A 149 12.16 0.89 9.14
CA ASN A 149 11.72 1.66 10.30
C ASN A 149 10.80 2.80 9.83
N HIS A 150 10.37 3.67 10.75
CA HIS A 150 9.53 4.79 10.38
C HIS A 150 10.32 6.06 10.00
N SER A 151 11.66 6.03 9.95
CA SER A 151 12.47 7.22 9.68
C SER A 151 12.34 7.76 8.24
N ALA A 152 12.64 9.04 8.00
CA ALA A 152 12.55 9.63 6.66
C ALA A 152 13.32 8.85 5.55
N PRO A 153 14.54 8.31 5.79
CA PRO A 153 15.24 7.46 4.82
C PRO A 153 14.54 6.13 4.47
N ALA A 154 13.55 5.70 5.26
CA ALA A 154 12.74 4.53 4.94
C ALA A 154 11.71 4.78 3.84
N TYR A 155 11.51 6.03 3.41
CA TYR A 155 10.51 6.39 2.42
C TYR A 155 11.18 6.96 1.16
N ASN A 156 10.86 6.33 0.03
CA ASN A 156 11.28 6.74 -1.30
C ASN A 156 10.35 7.83 -1.85
N TRP A 157 10.80 8.50 -2.92
CA TRP A 157 9.96 9.45 -3.66
C TRP A 157 8.82 8.75 -4.42
N PHE A 158 7.60 9.18 -4.15
CA PHE A 158 6.39 8.85 -4.90
C PHE A 158 6.01 10.02 -5.82
N ARG A 159 5.95 9.79 -7.14
CA ARG A 159 5.61 10.82 -8.13
C ARG A 159 4.15 10.74 -8.54
N ILE A 160 3.49 11.90 -8.59
CA ILE A 160 2.12 12.04 -9.11
C ILE A 160 2.15 12.98 -10.33
N GLY A 161 1.70 12.49 -11.49
CA GLY A 161 1.37 13.31 -12.67
C GLY A 161 2.06 12.93 -13.99
N SER A 162 3.36 12.62 -14.00
CA SER A 162 4.12 12.34 -15.23
C SER A 162 5.27 11.36 -14.98
N ASP A 163 5.66 10.57 -15.96
CA ASP A 163 6.86 9.73 -15.95
C ASP A 163 8.15 10.51 -16.26
N VAL A 164 8.05 11.76 -16.73
CA VAL A 164 9.20 12.61 -17.07
C VAL A 164 9.86 13.19 -15.81
N ARG A 165 11.20 13.09 -15.74
CA ARG A 165 11.98 13.64 -14.63
C ARG A 165 11.82 15.16 -14.54
N GLN A 166 11.73 15.71 -13.32
CA GLN A 166 11.55 17.14 -13.08
C GLN A 166 10.26 17.72 -13.70
N HIS A 167 9.27 16.86 -13.94
CA HIS A 167 7.90 17.26 -14.22
C HIS A 167 6.98 16.68 -13.14
N SER A 168 5.89 17.39 -12.86
CA SER A 168 4.89 17.04 -11.84
C SER A 168 5.38 17.16 -10.39
N PHE A 169 4.96 16.26 -9.48
CA PHE A 169 5.08 16.45 -8.03
C PHE A 169 5.65 15.19 -7.38
N LEU A 170 6.65 15.36 -6.51
CA LEU A 170 7.22 14.29 -5.69
C LEU A 170 6.74 14.43 -4.25
N PHE A 171 6.41 13.30 -3.63
CA PHE A 171 6.03 13.19 -2.22
C PHE A 171 6.87 12.10 -1.57
N SER A 172 7.36 12.34 -0.35
CA SER A 172 7.96 11.37 0.55
C SER A 172 7.42 11.63 1.97
N ARG A 173 7.91 10.92 2.99
CA ARG A 173 7.39 10.94 4.36
C ARG A 173 7.05 12.35 4.87
N ASP A 174 8.03 13.24 4.82
CA ASP A 174 7.95 14.59 5.42
C ASP A 174 8.21 15.70 4.38
N GLN A 175 8.25 15.37 3.09
CA GLN A 175 8.69 16.28 2.04
C GLN A 175 7.83 16.18 0.78
N ALA A 176 7.60 17.34 0.16
CA ALA A 176 6.98 17.43 -1.16
C ALA A 176 7.72 18.43 -2.05
N ILE A 177 8.03 18.03 -3.28
CA ILE A 177 8.72 18.85 -4.28
C ILE A 177 7.80 19.07 -5.47
N PHE A 178 7.54 20.34 -5.77
CA PHE A 178 6.64 20.74 -6.84
C PHE A 178 7.46 21.27 -8.02
N TYR A 179 7.59 20.48 -9.10
CA TYR A 179 8.23 20.94 -10.35
C TYR A 179 7.24 21.64 -11.29
N GLY A 180 5.94 21.38 -11.14
CA GLY A 180 4.88 22.03 -11.90
C GLY A 180 4.36 23.32 -11.25
N SER A 181 3.54 24.06 -11.99
CA SER A 181 2.83 25.22 -11.44
C SER A 181 1.83 24.81 -10.36
N LEU A 182 1.93 25.43 -9.17
CA LEU A 182 0.95 25.29 -8.11
C LEU A 182 0.01 26.50 -8.12
N LYS A 183 -1.29 26.28 -8.33
CA LYS A 183 -2.33 27.29 -8.17
C LYS A 183 -3.22 26.92 -7.00
N LEU A 184 -3.19 27.73 -5.95
CA LEU A 184 -4.09 27.61 -4.80
C LEU A 184 -5.32 28.49 -5.06
N SER A 185 -6.52 27.90 -5.11
CA SER A 185 -7.78 28.64 -5.30
C SER A 185 -8.47 29.04 -4.00
N ASN A 186 -7.88 28.66 -2.86
CA ASN A 186 -8.37 28.97 -1.52
C ASN A 186 -7.24 29.58 -0.68
N ALA A 187 -7.55 30.03 0.53
CA ALA A 187 -6.58 30.57 1.46
C ALA A 187 -5.46 29.57 1.76
N LEU A 188 -4.24 30.12 1.90
CA LEU A 188 -3.06 29.39 2.37
C LEU A 188 -2.78 29.83 3.81
N THR A 189 -2.81 28.89 4.74
CA THR A 189 -2.37 29.13 6.11
C THR A 189 -0.91 28.74 6.24
N LEU A 190 -0.06 29.67 6.69
CA LEU A 190 1.33 29.36 7.02
C LEU A 190 1.39 28.48 8.27
N ALA A 191 2.45 27.67 8.37
CA ALA A 191 2.70 26.89 9.58
C ALA A 191 2.78 27.82 10.80
N ASN A 192 1.93 27.56 11.79
CA ASN A 192 1.76 28.36 13.00
C ASN A 192 2.67 27.80 14.10
N ILE A 193 3.93 28.22 14.13
CA ILE A 193 5.00 27.58 14.90
C ILE A 193 5.50 28.53 16.00
N GLY A 194 5.50 28.06 17.23
CA GLY A 194 6.18 28.67 18.38
C GLY A 194 7.26 27.77 18.96
N GLN A 195 7.88 28.20 20.05
CA GLN A 195 8.98 27.49 20.71
C GLN A 195 8.58 26.09 21.19
N GLU A 196 7.31 25.90 21.55
CA GLU A 196 6.72 24.64 22.01
C GLU A 196 6.48 23.60 20.90
N ASP A 197 6.49 24.05 19.64
CA ASP A 197 6.32 23.21 18.45
C ASP A 197 7.65 22.75 17.86
N LEU A 198 8.76 23.06 18.54
CA LEU A 198 10.12 22.77 18.12
C LEU A 198 10.81 21.84 19.11
N LEU A 199 11.35 20.74 18.60
CA LEU A 199 12.15 19.82 19.37
C LEU A 199 13.51 19.61 18.69
N LYS A 200 14.59 20.04 19.35
CA LYS A 200 15.93 20.01 18.73
C LYS A 200 16.47 18.60 18.54
N GLU A 201 16.30 17.77 19.56
CA GLU A 201 16.77 16.39 19.57
C GLU A 201 15.63 15.47 19.15
N LYS A 202 15.92 14.49 18.31
CA LYS A 202 14.92 13.51 17.90
C LYS A 202 14.51 12.67 19.12
N PRO A 203 13.21 12.40 19.35
CA PRO A 203 12.79 11.48 20.41
C PRO A 203 13.32 10.07 20.16
N ASP A 204 13.75 9.39 21.23
CA ASP A 204 14.19 8.00 21.14
C ASP A 204 13.01 7.05 20.88
N GLY A 205 13.26 6.01 20.08
CA GLY A 205 12.31 4.92 19.86
C GLY A 205 11.61 4.96 18.50
N ASP A 206 10.37 4.51 18.48
CA ASP A 206 9.58 4.33 17.27
C ASP A 206 8.79 5.61 16.94
N ASP A 207 9.04 6.18 15.75
CA ASP A 207 8.45 7.47 15.36
C ASP A 207 6.91 7.43 15.37
N GLU A 208 6.30 6.29 15.02
CA GLU A 208 4.85 6.10 15.06
C GLU A 208 4.26 6.20 16.48
N LYS A 209 4.99 5.71 17.50
CA LYS A 209 4.55 5.81 18.90
C LYS A 209 4.74 7.20 19.47
N ASN A 210 5.72 7.94 18.95
CA ASN A 210 6.10 9.27 19.41
C ASN A 210 5.72 10.37 18.41
N TYR A 211 4.71 10.12 17.57
CA TYR A 211 4.43 10.92 16.36
C TYR A 211 4.30 12.43 16.65
N GLU A 212 3.70 12.82 17.77
CA GLU A 212 3.57 14.24 18.14
C GLU A 212 4.92 14.92 18.41
N ALA A 213 5.81 14.23 19.12
CA ALA A 213 7.15 14.74 19.44
C ALA A 213 8.06 14.70 18.21
N ASP A 214 7.94 13.65 17.40
CA ASP A 214 8.69 13.52 16.13
C ASP A 214 8.28 14.65 15.16
N ALA A 215 6.99 14.98 15.06
CA ALA A 215 6.52 16.11 14.24
C ALA A 215 7.14 17.46 14.65
N LYS A 216 7.34 17.69 15.96
CA LYS A 216 8.05 18.88 16.46
C LYS A 216 9.52 18.89 16.07
N HIS A 217 10.15 17.71 16.01
CA HIS A 217 11.51 17.57 15.53
C HIS A 217 11.60 17.84 14.02
N VAL A 218 10.63 17.36 13.22
CA VAL A 218 10.51 17.68 11.80
C VAL A 218 10.43 19.19 11.58
N ASN A 219 9.57 19.91 12.32
CA ASN A 219 9.52 21.38 12.26
C ASN A 219 10.89 22.03 12.50
N PHE A 220 11.62 21.57 13.51
CA PHE A 220 12.97 22.08 13.80
C PHE A 220 13.94 21.83 12.65
N VAL A 221 13.96 20.61 12.10
CA VAL A 221 14.83 20.22 10.98
C VAL A 221 14.51 21.06 9.74
N GLU A 222 13.23 21.20 9.39
CA GLU A 222 12.78 21.93 8.20
C GLU A 222 13.05 23.43 8.31
N LEU A 223 12.88 24.05 9.48
CA LEU A 223 13.30 25.45 9.67
C LEU A 223 14.82 25.60 9.63
N LYS A 224 15.57 24.71 10.30
CA LYS A 224 17.04 24.77 10.31
C LYS A 224 17.63 24.64 8.91
N ASN A 225 17.13 23.68 8.13
CA ASN A 225 17.62 23.35 6.79
C ASN A 225 16.90 24.12 5.67
N GLY A 226 15.81 24.82 5.98
CA GLY A 226 15.04 25.61 5.02
C GLY A 226 15.93 26.59 4.27
N GLY A 227 15.73 26.71 2.97
CA GLY A 227 16.45 27.64 2.11
C GLY A 227 15.88 29.05 2.15
N ASP A 228 16.45 29.92 1.32
CA ASP A 228 15.85 31.23 1.08
C ASP A 228 14.44 31.07 0.50
N GLY A 229 13.52 31.90 0.97
CA GLY A 229 12.10 31.82 0.65
C GLY A 229 11.28 30.89 1.56
N THR A 230 11.86 30.20 2.54
CA THR A 230 11.07 29.51 3.56
C THR A 230 10.30 30.54 4.41
N LEU A 231 8.98 30.36 4.57
CA LEU A 231 8.12 31.20 5.40
C LEU A 231 7.37 30.40 6.46
N PHE A 232 7.14 31.00 7.61
CA PHE A 232 6.19 30.50 8.63
C PHE A 232 5.61 31.68 9.43
N TYR A 233 4.56 31.41 10.22
CA TYR A 233 4.02 32.36 11.19
C TYR A 233 4.57 32.03 12.58
N ASP A 234 5.35 32.95 13.15
CA ASP A 234 5.84 32.86 14.54
C ASP A 234 4.70 33.28 15.47
N LYS A 235 4.11 32.28 16.14
CA LYS A 235 2.93 32.45 16.98
C LYS A 235 3.25 33.12 18.32
N ASP A 236 4.48 33.00 18.79
CA ASP A 236 4.93 33.59 20.06
C ASP A 236 5.13 35.10 19.92
N ARG A 237 5.38 35.57 18.70
CA ARG A 237 5.67 36.98 18.39
C ARG A 237 4.66 37.63 17.42
N HIS A 238 3.64 36.88 17.01
CA HIS A 238 2.60 37.31 16.08
C HIS A 238 3.15 37.95 14.79
N MET A 239 4.08 37.26 14.11
CA MET A 239 4.70 37.78 12.89
C MET A 239 4.94 36.71 11.84
N ILE A 240 4.90 37.11 10.57
CA ILE A 240 5.35 36.28 9.46
C ILE A 240 6.86 36.44 9.34
N VAL A 241 7.58 35.32 9.28
CA VAL A 241 9.03 35.26 9.16
C VAL A 241 9.39 34.61 7.83
N ILE A 242 10.36 35.18 7.11
CA ILE A 242 10.90 34.67 5.84
C ILE A 242 12.42 34.56 5.93
N LYS A 243 13.01 33.52 5.32
CA LYS A 243 14.46 33.40 5.18
C LYS A 243 14.96 34.09 3.90
N ILE A 244 15.92 34.99 4.02
CA ILE A 244 16.50 35.76 2.90
C ILE A 244 18.02 35.81 3.09
N ASN A 245 18.79 35.39 2.09
CA ASN A 245 20.25 35.31 2.12
C ASN A 245 20.77 34.59 3.38
N GLY A 246 20.10 33.51 3.79
CA GLY A 246 20.44 32.71 4.97
C GLY A 246 20.01 33.29 6.32
N ALA A 247 19.46 34.51 6.37
CA ALA A 247 18.99 35.16 7.60
C ALA A 247 17.46 35.16 7.71
N TRP A 248 16.94 34.97 8.93
CA TRP A 248 15.52 35.11 9.20
C TRP A 248 15.14 36.58 9.35
N MET A 249 14.13 37.01 8.59
CA MET A 249 13.63 38.39 8.55
C MET A 249 12.13 38.42 8.77
N LYS A 250 11.65 39.50 9.38
CA LYS A 250 10.21 39.77 9.49
C LYS A 250 9.67 40.26 8.15
N VAL A 251 8.54 39.72 7.72
CA VAL A 251 7.74 40.30 6.63
C VAL A 251 6.98 41.50 7.18
N ASN A 252 7.18 42.67 6.57
CA ASN A 252 6.42 43.86 6.91
C ASN A 252 5.02 43.76 6.30
N VAL A 253 4.01 44.00 7.13
CA VAL A 253 2.60 44.08 6.75
C VAL A 253 2.03 45.39 7.27
N GLU A 254 1.05 45.93 6.56
CA GLU A 254 0.31 47.11 6.97
C GLU A 254 -1.10 46.69 7.38
N PRO A 255 -1.75 47.42 8.31
CA PRO A 255 -3.17 47.24 8.57
C PRO A 255 -3.99 47.36 7.28
N LEU A 256 -5.17 46.74 7.29
CA LEU A 256 -6.13 46.97 6.21
C LEU A 256 -6.50 48.47 6.14
N PRO A 257 -6.80 49.00 4.95
CA PRO A 257 -7.27 50.38 4.82
C PRO A 257 -8.54 50.64 5.64
N ASP A 258 -8.74 51.89 6.07
CA ASP A 258 -9.96 52.30 6.78
C ASP A 258 -11.22 51.91 5.99
N GLY A 259 -12.19 51.28 6.68
CA GLY A 259 -13.44 50.81 6.08
C GLY A 259 -13.36 49.48 5.33
N VAL A 260 -12.20 48.81 5.32
CA VAL A 260 -12.05 47.43 4.83
C VAL A 260 -12.01 46.47 6.01
N GLU A 261 -13.09 45.73 6.22
CA GLU A 261 -13.22 44.69 7.23
C GLU A 261 -13.72 43.39 6.60
N TYR A 262 -13.32 42.26 7.16
CA TYR A 262 -13.79 40.93 6.76
C TYR A 262 -14.66 40.40 7.91
N ASP A 263 -15.92 40.08 7.63
CA ASP A 263 -16.99 39.77 8.60
C ASP A 263 -17.20 38.26 8.84
N PHE A 264 -16.31 37.43 8.29
CA PHE A 264 -16.35 35.98 8.40
C PHE A 264 -15.49 35.42 9.53
#